data_AF-A0A2N5A296-F1
#
_entry.id   AF-A0A2N5A296-F1
#
_cell.length_a   1.000
_cell.length_b   1.000
_cell.length_c   1.000
_cell.angle_alpha   90.00
_cell.angle_beta   90.00
_cell.angle_gamma   90.00
#
_symmetry.space_group_name_H-M   'P 1'
#
loop_
_entity.id
_entity.type
_entity.pdbx_description
1 polymer ?
#
loop_
_entity_poly.entity_id
_entity_poly.type
_entity_poly.pdbx_seq_one_letter_code
_entity_poly.pdbx_strand_id
1 'polypeptide(L)'
;RMRCVEAWSMVVPWVGFPLHKLLALVEPTSNARYVAFKTLYAPDQMPGQKDRFIGGGLAYPYVEGLRLDEAMHPLTLLTVGVYGKALPPQNGAPIRLTVPWKYGFKGIKSIVSIELTREQPPTTWNLAAPDEYGFFANVNPHVDHPRWSQASERF
;
A
#
# COMPACT_ATOMS: atom_id res chain seq x y z
N ARG A 1 12.82 1.00 6.62
CA ARG A 1 13.04 -0.09 5.63
C ARG A 1 11.74 -0.36 4.87
N MET A 2 11.83 -1.04 3.73
CA MET A 2 10.69 -1.57 2.97
C MET A 2 10.84 -3.09 2.91
N ARG A 3 9.81 -3.85 3.27
CA ARG A 3 9.83 -5.32 3.32
C ARG A 3 8.69 -5.87 2.48
N CYS A 4 8.99 -6.53 1.38
CA CYS A 4 7.97 -7.24 0.58
C CYS A 4 7.56 -8.51 1.31
N VAL A 5 6.32 -9.00 1.14
CA VAL A 5 5.86 -10.26 1.74
C VAL A 5 6.68 -11.48 1.25
N GLU A 6 7.29 -11.38 0.08
CA GLU A 6 8.10 -12.41 -0.60
C GLU A 6 9.51 -12.60 -0.01
N ALA A 7 9.70 -12.33 1.29
CA ALA A 7 10.96 -12.51 2.01
C ALA A 7 12.14 -11.76 1.40
N TRP A 8 11.92 -10.54 0.90
CA TRP A 8 12.99 -9.62 0.49
C TRP A 8 12.72 -8.20 0.99
N SER A 9 13.79 -7.44 1.19
CA SER A 9 13.74 -6.11 1.80
C SER A 9 14.66 -5.13 1.11
N MET A 10 14.47 -3.84 1.39
CA MET A 10 15.33 -2.76 0.93
C MET A 10 15.38 -1.64 1.98
N VAL A 11 16.48 -0.90 2.03
CA VAL A 11 16.53 0.42 2.66
C VAL A 11 16.44 1.46 1.55
N VAL A 12 15.45 2.34 1.64
CA VAL A 12 15.16 3.30 0.57
C VAL A 12 14.99 4.70 1.16
N PRO A 13 15.73 5.71 0.67
CA PRO A 13 15.57 7.09 1.09
C PRO A 13 14.37 7.74 0.38
N TRP A 14 13.18 7.46 0.89
CA TRP A 14 11.93 8.04 0.42
C TRP A 14 11.87 9.55 0.70
N VAL A 15 11.22 10.28 -0.21
CA VAL A 15 10.90 11.71 -0.06
C VAL A 15 9.38 11.86 -0.11
N GLY A 16 8.81 12.57 0.85
CA GLY A 16 7.36 12.67 0.99
C GLY A 16 6.96 13.51 2.19
N PHE A 17 5.67 13.46 2.52
CA PHE A 17 5.13 14.10 3.71
C PHE A 17 4.24 13.12 4.47
N PRO A 18 4.10 13.28 5.80
CA PRO A 18 3.23 12.41 6.59
C PRO A 18 1.77 12.52 6.16
N LEU A 19 1.09 11.38 6.00
CA LEU A 19 -0.30 11.32 5.56
C LEU A 19 -1.24 12.11 6.49
N HIS A 20 -0.97 12.10 7.80
CA HIS A 20 -1.76 12.85 8.78
C HIS A 20 -1.84 14.35 8.51
N LYS A 21 -0.84 14.95 7.82
CA LYS A 21 -0.90 16.37 7.45
C LYS A 21 -1.96 16.64 6.38
N LEU A 22 -2.13 15.71 5.43
CA LEU A 22 -3.22 15.80 4.44
C LEU A 22 -4.57 15.53 5.09
N LEU A 23 -4.64 14.50 5.94
CA LEU A 23 -5.90 14.16 6.62
C LEU A 23 -6.38 15.30 7.52
N ALA A 24 -5.47 16.02 8.19
CA ALA A 24 -5.82 17.20 8.99
C ALA A 24 -6.52 18.30 8.18
N LEU A 25 -6.22 18.46 6.88
CA LEU A 25 -6.85 19.47 6.02
C LEU A 25 -8.30 19.16 5.65
N VAL A 26 -8.70 17.88 5.70
CA VAL A 26 -10.05 17.42 5.34
C VAL A 26 -10.90 17.09 6.56
N GLU A 27 -10.38 17.33 7.76
CA GLU A 27 -11.08 17.21 9.05
C GLU A 27 -11.96 15.94 9.16
N PRO A 28 -11.37 14.75 9.34
CA PRO A 28 -12.11 13.49 9.39
C PRO A 28 -13.23 13.55 10.44
N THR A 29 -14.45 13.25 10.01
CA THR A 29 -15.59 13.21 10.94
C THR A 29 -15.40 12.12 12.00
N SER A 30 -16.12 12.23 13.12
CA SER A 30 -16.13 11.19 14.18
C SER A 30 -16.60 9.81 13.71
N ASN A 31 -17.20 9.71 12.52
CA ASN A 31 -17.63 8.45 11.94
C ASN A 31 -16.53 7.76 11.13
N ALA A 32 -15.47 8.46 10.74
CA ALA A 32 -14.38 7.88 9.95
C ALA A 32 -13.57 6.91 10.82
N ARG A 33 -13.40 5.66 10.37
CA ARG A 33 -12.63 4.63 11.07
C ARG A 33 -11.49 4.05 10.22
N TYR A 34 -11.60 4.19 8.91
CA TYR A 34 -10.62 3.68 7.96
C TYR A 34 -10.35 4.70 6.85
N VAL A 35 -9.25 4.48 6.13
CA VAL A 35 -8.89 5.21 4.93
C VAL A 35 -8.77 4.19 3.79
N ALA A 36 -9.56 4.36 2.75
CA ALA A 36 -9.49 3.58 1.52
C ALA A 36 -8.68 4.35 0.46
N PHE A 37 -7.82 3.62 -0.26
CA PHE A 37 -6.97 4.15 -1.30
C PHE A 37 -7.26 3.42 -2.62
N LYS A 38 -7.18 4.14 -3.73
CA LYS A 38 -7.38 3.58 -5.07
C LYS A 38 -6.29 4.05 -6.02
N THR A 39 -5.70 3.11 -6.76
CA THR A 39 -4.74 3.36 -7.84
C THR A 39 -5.46 3.76 -9.13
N LEU A 40 -4.78 4.52 -9.99
CA LEU A 40 -5.24 4.84 -11.33
C LEU A 40 -5.73 3.61 -12.11
N TYR A 41 -6.90 3.72 -12.73
CA TYR A 41 -7.40 2.78 -13.74
C TYR A 41 -7.17 3.39 -15.13
N ALA A 42 -6.24 2.82 -15.89
CA ALA A 42 -5.85 3.27 -17.22
C ALA A 42 -5.38 2.07 -18.07
N PRO A 43 -6.29 1.16 -18.47
CA PRO A 43 -5.93 -0.10 -19.13
C PRO A 43 -5.18 0.08 -20.46
N ASP A 44 -5.34 1.23 -21.13
CA ASP A 44 -4.59 1.55 -22.35
C ASP A 44 -3.11 1.89 -22.08
N GLN A 45 -2.77 2.29 -20.86
CA GLN A 45 -1.42 2.65 -20.44
C GLN A 45 -0.80 1.59 -19.50
N MET A 46 -1.65 0.80 -18.85
CA MET A 46 -1.27 -0.22 -17.86
C MET A 46 -1.72 -1.60 -18.36
N PRO A 47 -0.90 -2.30 -19.16
CA PRO A 47 -1.32 -3.54 -19.84
C PRO A 47 -1.75 -4.66 -18.89
N GLY A 48 -1.21 -4.69 -17.66
CA GLY A 48 -1.66 -5.63 -16.63
C GLY A 48 -3.14 -5.47 -16.23
N GLN A 49 -3.77 -4.32 -16.50
CA GLN A 49 -5.20 -4.13 -16.25
C GLN A 49 -6.10 -4.72 -17.35
N LYS A 50 -5.54 -5.11 -18.51
CA LYS A 50 -6.28 -5.71 -19.63
C LYS A 50 -6.15 -7.23 -19.69
N ASP A 51 -4.99 -7.76 -19.33
CA ASP A 51 -4.69 -9.18 -19.49
C ASP A 51 -4.52 -9.85 -18.12
N ARG A 52 -5.27 -10.94 -17.91
CA ARG A 52 -5.31 -11.65 -16.62
C ARG A 52 -3.95 -12.27 -16.27
N PHE A 53 -3.20 -12.76 -17.24
CA PHE A 53 -1.91 -13.39 -16.99
C PHE A 53 -0.83 -12.34 -16.70
N ILE A 54 -0.74 -11.30 -17.53
CA ILE A 54 0.18 -10.17 -17.33
C ILE A 54 -0.12 -9.40 -16.04
N GLY A 55 -1.40 -9.26 -15.68
CA GLY A 55 -1.88 -8.60 -14.47
C GLY A 55 -1.83 -9.45 -13.20
N GLY A 56 -1.33 -10.69 -13.27
CA GLY A 56 -1.25 -11.59 -12.12
C GLY A 56 -2.62 -11.99 -11.54
N GLY A 57 -3.69 -11.88 -12.32
CA GLY A 57 -5.04 -12.26 -11.91
C GLY A 57 -5.71 -11.34 -10.90
N LEU A 58 -5.15 -10.16 -10.62
CA LEU A 58 -5.72 -9.21 -9.67
C LEU A 58 -6.95 -8.50 -10.23
N ALA A 59 -7.91 -8.19 -9.36
CA ALA A 59 -9.02 -7.31 -9.70
C ALA A 59 -8.54 -5.85 -9.68
N TYR A 60 -8.54 -5.20 -10.85
CA TYR A 60 -8.14 -3.81 -11.02
C TYR A 60 -9.36 -2.85 -11.03
N PRO A 61 -9.21 -1.58 -10.60
CA PRO A 61 -7.97 -0.96 -10.10
C PRO A 61 -7.51 -1.52 -8.76
N TYR A 62 -6.21 -1.39 -8.50
CA TYR A 62 -5.65 -1.79 -7.21
C TYR A 62 -6.23 -0.90 -6.09
N VAL A 63 -6.67 -1.50 -5.01
CA VAL A 63 -7.27 -0.84 -3.84
C VAL A 63 -6.61 -1.32 -2.56
N GLU A 64 -6.48 -0.42 -1.60
CA GLU A 64 -5.91 -0.71 -0.30
C GLU A 64 -6.61 0.08 0.81
N GLY A 65 -6.31 -0.28 2.06
CA GLY A 65 -6.86 0.41 3.22
C GLY A 65 -5.99 0.36 4.46
N LEU A 66 -6.19 1.35 5.32
CA LEU A 66 -5.61 1.43 6.66
C LEU A 66 -6.70 1.74 7.68
N ARG A 67 -6.50 1.34 8.94
CA ARG A 67 -7.26 1.93 10.03
C ARG A 67 -6.87 3.40 10.17
N LEU A 68 -7.80 4.26 10.63
CA LEU A 68 -7.58 5.70 10.65
C LEU A 68 -6.37 6.09 11.53
N ASP A 69 -6.16 5.42 12.66
CA ASP A 69 -4.99 5.66 13.52
C ASP A 69 -3.66 5.28 12.84
N GLU A 70 -3.62 4.20 12.05
CA GLU A 70 -2.46 3.81 11.24
C GLU A 70 -2.18 4.83 10.14
N ALA A 71 -3.24 5.37 9.52
CA ALA A 71 -3.12 6.44 8.53
C ALA A 71 -2.66 7.77 9.16
N MET A 72 -3.03 8.02 10.41
CA MET A 72 -2.61 9.19 11.19
C MET A 72 -1.22 9.03 11.83
N HIS A 73 -0.64 7.83 11.81
CA HIS A 73 0.66 7.57 12.40
C HIS A 73 1.77 8.36 11.68
N PRO A 74 2.72 8.99 12.40
CA PRO A 74 3.76 9.85 11.80
C PRO A 74 4.70 9.14 10.82
N LEU A 75 4.78 7.80 10.90
CA LEU A 75 5.58 6.98 9.97
C LEU A 75 4.85 6.65 8.65
N THR A 76 3.54 6.89 8.55
CA THR A 76 2.81 6.69 7.29
C THR A 76 3.02 7.90 6.39
N LEU A 77 3.66 7.68 5.24
CA LEU A 77 4.05 8.75 4.33
C LEU A 77 3.29 8.66 3.00
N LEU A 78 2.84 9.82 2.50
CA LEU A 78 2.62 10.02 1.08
C LEU A 78 3.95 10.37 0.44
N THR A 79 4.46 9.41 -0.33
CA THR A 79 5.77 9.46 -0.97
C THR A 79 5.63 10.02 -2.37
N VAL A 80 6.46 11.00 -2.70
CA VAL A 80 6.49 11.69 -4.01
C VAL A 80 7.87 11.68 -4.65
N GLY A 81 8.90 11.23 -3.91
CA GLY A 81 10.25 11.09 -4.42
C GLY A 81 11.03 9.94 -3.81
N VAL A 82 12.20 9.68 -4.40
CA VAL A 82 13.17 8.68 -3.95
C VAL A 82 14.57 9.13 -4.38
N TYR A 83 15.58 8.94 -3.53
CA TYR A 83 16.97 9.35 -3.80
C TYR A 83 17.09 10.84 -4.24
N GLY A 84 16.34 11.73 -3.58
CA GLY A 84 16.38 13.17 -3.83
C GLY A 84 15.71 13.65 -5.12
N LYS A 85 15.06 12.76 -5.89
CA LYS A 85 14.35 13.08 -7.14
C LYS A 85 12.88 12.67 -7.06
N ALA A 86 12.07 13.14 -8.01
CA ALA A 86 10.69 12.69 -8.17
C ALA A 86 10.62 11.17 -8.35
N LEU A 87 9.51 10.55 -7.93
CA LEU A 87 9.30 9.12 -8.11
C LEU A 87 9.34 8.77 -9.60
N PRO A 88 10.09 7.74 -10.00
CA PRO A 88 9.95 7.19 -11.34
C PRO A 88 8.68 6.32 -11.43
N PRO A 89 8.08 6.14 -12.62
CA PRO A 89 6.78 5.47 -12.78
C PRO A 89 6.70 4.07 -12.16
N GLN A 90 7.76 3.26 -12.26
CA GLN A 90 7.81 1.90 -11.69
C GLN A 90 7.66 1.87 -10.15
N ASN A 91 8.02 2.98 -9.49
CA ASN A 91 7.84 3.13 -8.04
C ASN A 91 6.46 3.68 -7.66
N GLY A 92 5.56 3.91 -8.63
CA GLY A 92 4.19 4.36 -8.38
C GLY A 92 4.03 5.87 -8.39
N ALA A 93 4.76 6.57 -9.27
CA ALA A 93 4.62 8.00 -9.47
C ALA A 93 3.16 8.39 -9.86
N PRO A 94 2.74 9.64 -9.61
CA PRO A 94 3.48 10.70 -8.91
C PRO A 94 3.40 10.59 -7.38
N ILE A 95 2.46 9.81 -6.85
CA ILE A 95 2.19 9.69 -5.43
C ILE A 95 1.90 8.23 -5.03
N ARG A 96 2.56 7.80 -3.96
CA ARG A 96 2.54 6.43 -3.45
C ARG A 96 2.40 6.43 -1.94
N LEU A 97 1.81 5.40 -1.36
CA LEU A 97 1.79 5.18 0.09
C LEU A 97 3.04 4.42 0.53
N THR A 98 3.63 4.83 1.66
CA THR A 98 4.68 4.07 2.34
C THR A 98 4.30 3.88 3.80
N VAL A 99 4.17 2.62 4.24
CA VAL A 99 3.87 2.22 5.62
C VAL A 99 4.96 1.26 6.11
N PRO A 100 6.03 1.75 6.77
CA PRO A 100 7.28 1.02 6.90
C PRO A 100 7.25 -0.20 7.83
N TRP A 101 6.20 -0.36 8.64
CA TRP A 101 6.02 -1.52 9.53
C TRP A 101 5.12 -2.62 8.95
N LYS A 102 4.57 -2.41 7.75
CA LYS A 102 3.71 -3.37 7.04
C LYS A 102 4.43 -3.96 5.83
N TYR A 103 3.94 -5.11 5.36
CA TYR A 103 4.41 -5.71 4.11
C TYR A 103 4.14 -4.79 2.92
N GLY A 104 5.01 -4.89 1.91
CA GLY A 104 5.09 -3.96 0.78
C GLY A 104 3.80 -3.76 -0.01
N PHE A 105 2.91 -4.77 -0.05
CA PHE A 105 1.65 -4.66 -0.76
C PHE A 105 0.69 -3.61 -0.17
N LYS A 106 0.84 -3.25 1.11
CA LYS A 106 0.11 -2.15 1.73
C LYS A 106 0.54 -0.78 1.18
N GLY A 107 1.72 -0.69 0.57
CA GLY A 107 2.24 0.52 -0.07
C GLY A 107 1.69 0.74 -1.47
N ILE A 108 0.40 1.07 -1.56
CA ILE A 108 -0.32 1.31 -2.83
C ILE A 108 0.35 2.40 -3.68
N LYS A 109 0.39 2.19 -5.00
CA LYS A 109 1.08 3.02 -5.99
C LYS A 109 0.10 3.90 -6.78
N SER A 110 0.59 5.03 -7.30
CA SER A 110 -0.14 5.88 -8.26
C SER A 110 -1.58 6.19 -7.80
N ILE A 111 -1.69 6.70 -6.57
CA ILE A 111 -2.98 6.94 -5.88
C ILE A 111 -3.75 8.05 -6.60
N VAL A 112 -5.02 7.80 -6.90
CA VAL A 112 -5.95 8.77 -7.50
C VAL A 112 -7.12 9.13 -6.58
N SER A 113 -7.39 8.33 -5.56
CA SER A 113 -8.46 8.59 -4.59
C SER A 113 -8.05 8.11 -3.20
N ILE A 114 -8.41 8.93 -2.21
CA ILE A 114 -8.29 8.69 -0.77
C ILE A 114 -9.67 8.98 -0.19
N GLU A 115 -10.31 7.99 0.42
CA GLU A 115 -11.66 8.07 0.95
C GLU A 115 -11.68 7.67 2.42
N LEU A 116 -12.37 8.45 3.26
CA LEU A 116 -12.58 8.13 4.66
C LEU A 116 -13.85 7.30 4.82
N THR A 117 -13.73 6.07 5.30
CA THR A 117 -14.85 5.13 5.40
C THR A 117 -15.17 4.76 6.84
N ARG A 118 -16.43 4.39 7.09
CA ARG A 118 -16.90 3.88 8.39
C ARG A 118 -16.48 2.42 8.59
N GLU A 119 -16.64 1.63 7.55
CA GLU A 119 -16.34 0.20 7.54
C GLU A 119 -14.97 -0.08 6.92
N GLN A 120 -14.40 -1.24 7.26
CA GLN A 120 -13.12 -1.69 6.73
C GLN A 120 -13.22 -1.84 5.20
N PRO A 121 -12.44 -1.09 4.41
CA PRO A 121 -12.48 -1.20 2.95
C PRO A 121 -11.81 -2.51 2.48
N PRO A 122 -12.14 -2.99 1.27
CA PRO A 122 -11.49 -4.14 0.69
C PRO A 122 -10.02 -3.83 0.34
N THR A 123 -9.18 -4.88 0.24
CA THR A 123 -7.76 -4.75 -0.14
C THR A 123 -7.41 -5.78 -1.21
N THR A 124 -6.70 -5.38 -2.27
CA THR A 124 -6.55 -6.19 -3.48
C THR A 124 -5.96 -7.58 -3.23
N TRP A 125 -4.91 -7.70 -2.43
CA TRP A 125 -4.31 -9.02 -2.14
C TRP A 125 -5.18 -9.89 -1.24
N ASN A 126 -5.90 -9.30 -0.29
CA ASN A 126 -6.86 -10.06 0.53
C ASN A 126 -8.04 -10.58 -0.30
N LEU A 127 -8.51 -9.82 -1.29
CA LEU A 127 -9.53 -10.31 -2.22
C LEU A 127 -8.99 -11.44 -3.11
N ALA A 128 -7.73 -11.36 -3.53
CA ALA A 128 -7.11 -12.34 -4.42
C ALA A 128 -6.78 -13.67 -3.71
N ALA A 129 -6.31 -13.61 -2.47
CA ALA A 129 -5.98 -14.78 -1.65
C ALA A 129 -6.20 -14.46 -0.15
N PRO A 130 -7.45 -14.57 0.33
CA PRO A 130 -7.81 -14.17 1.70
C PRO A 130 -7.15 -15.00 2.80
N ASP A 131 -6.74 -16.22 2.47
CA ASP A 131 -6.00 -17.16 3.31
C ASP A 131 -4.50 -16.82 3.44
N GLU A 132 -3.97 -15.97 2.57
CA GLU A 132 -2.55 -15.59 2.54
C GLU A 132 -2.30 -14.16 3.04
N TYR A 133 -3.18 -13.22 2.69
CA TYR A 133 -2.94 -11.80 2.91
C TYR A 133 -4.05 -11.18 3.76
N GLY A 134 -3.76 -10.86 5.02
CA GLY A 134 -4.69 -10.18 5.92
C GLY A 134 -4.70 -8.65 5.76
N PHE A 135 -5.74 -7.99 6.28
CA PHE A 135 -5.90 -6.53 6.22
C PHE A 135 -4.74 -5.76 6.88
N PHE A 136 -4.31 -6.18 8.08
CA PHE A 136 -3.27 -5.46 8.83
C PHE A 136 -1.88 -5.62 8.22
N ALA A 137 -1.50 -6.83 7.83
CA ALA A 137 -0.24 -7.15 7.17
C ALA A 137 1.02 -6.54 7.84
N ASN A 138 1.06 -6.52 9.17
CA ASN A 138 2.24 -6.08 9.90
C ASN A 138 3.40 -7.06 9.64
N VAL A 139 4.60 -6.55 9.43
CA VAL A 139 5.80 -7.40 9.31
C VAL A 139 6.00 -8.14 10.63
N ASN A 140 5.96 -9.46 10.59
CA ASN A 140 6.08 -10.31 11.78
C ASN A 140 6.89 -11.57 11.43
N PRO A 141 8.12 -11.75 11.95
CA PRO A 141 8.95 -12.92 11.65
C PRO A 141 8.45 -14.20 12.33
N HIS A 142 7.46 -14.11 13.23
CA HIS A 142 6.88 -15.24 13.95
C HIS A 142 5.56 -15.74 13.33
N VAL A 143 5.08 -15.08 12.28
CA VAL A 143 3.87 -15.49 11.55
C VAL A 143 4.26 -15.74 10.11
N ASP A 144 4.35 -17.03 9.76
CA ASP A 144 4.72 -17.46 8.43
C ASP A 144 3.63 -17.17 7.40
N HIS A 145 4.03 -17.03 6.15
CA HIS A 145 3.11 -17.06 5.02
C HIS A 145 2.75 -18.53 4.73
N PRO A 146 1.55 -18.87 4.25
CA PRO A 146 1.16 -20.27 4.01
C PRO A 146 2.12 -21.08 3.13
N ARG A 147 2.88 -20.39 2.27
CA ARG A 147 3.83 -20.99 1.32
C ARG A 147 5.31 -20.83 1.69
N TRP A 148 5.67 -20.00 2.68
CA TRP A 148 7.07 -19.80 3.09
C TRP A 148 7.20 -19.14 4.46
N SER A 149 8.31 -19.37 5.14
CA SER A 149 8.57 -18.72 6.43
C SER A 149 8.89 -17.23 6.28
N GLN A 150 8.44 -16.42 7.25
CA GLN A 150 8.78 -15.00 7.36
C GLN A 150 9.98 -14.71 8.29
N ALA A 151 10.60 -15.75 8.86
CA ALA A 151 11.66 -15.62 9.85
C ALA A 151 12.95 -14.97 9.32
N SER A 152 13.19 -15.02 8.00
CA SER A 152 14.35 -14.42 7.35
C SER A 152 13.95 -13.54 6.15
N GLU A 153 14.86 -12.68 5.71
CA GLU A 153 14.67 -11.84 4.51
C GLU A 153 15.96 -11.72 3.71
N ARG A 154 15.83 -11.66 2.39
CA ARG A 154 16.92 -11.30 1.46
C ARG A 154 17.04 -9.77 1.42
N PHE A 155 18.23 -9.25 1.66
CA PHE A 155 18.50 -7.81 1.57
C PHE A 155 19.02 -7.43 0.19
#